data_AF-A0A357BHJ4-F1
#
_entry.id   AF-A0A357BHJ4-F1
#
_cell.length_a   1.000
_cell.length_b   1.000
_cell.length_c   1.000
_cell.angle_alpha   90.00
_cell.angle_beta   90.00
_cell.angle_gamma   90.00
#
_symmetry.space_group_name_H-M   'P 1'
#
loop_
_entity.id
_entity.type
_entity.pdbx_description
1 polymer ?
#
loop_
_entity_poly.entity_id
_entity_poly.type
_entity_poly.pdbx_seq_one_letter_code
_entity_poly.pdbx_strand_id
1 'polypeptide(L)'
;MGQTFKRNLVFNINKYQTRVIYPVLVSCIIACCLAVICLAYFYYPADLKIVLDLKLDDLKFYIPWLLLTICLIMVFITFRTYYISNKLLGPFVRIMRELDDVIEGKRKNLLGVRKGDEMFEEILKRINSLIKKLP
;
A
#
# COMPACT_ATOMS: atom_id res chain seq x y z
N MET A 1 5.28 34.38 -8.92
CA MET A 1 6.39 33.44 -9.22
C MET A 1 6.08 32.10 -8.53
N GLY A 2 5.57 31.13 -9.29
CA GLY A 2 5.26 29.80 -8.76
C GLY A 2 6.54 28.99 -8.62
N GLN A 3 7.02 28.79 -7.39
CA GLN A 3 8.05 27.81 -7.13
C GLN A 3 7.44 26.42 -7.35
N THR A 4 7.75 25.79 -8.48
CA THR A 4 7.50 24.36 -8.70
C THR A 4 8.33 23.58 -7.68
N PHE A 5 7.71 23.23 -6.55
CA PHE A 5 8.24 22.24 -5.62
C PHE A 5 8.46 20.95 -6.40
N LYS A 6 9.72 20.70 -6.80
CA LYS A 6 10.16 19.44 -7.40
C LYS A 6 10.13 18.39 -6.29
N ARG A 7 8.93 17.94 -5.97
CA ARG A 7 8.65 16.99 -4.90
C ARG A 7 9.21 15.65 -5.36
N ASN A 8 10.36 15.25 -4.82
CA ASN A 8 10.95 13.92 -5.03
C ASN A 8 9.97 12.86 -4.47
N LEU A 9 9.00 12.50 -5.31
CA LEU A 9 7.87 11.62 -4.99
C LEU A 9 8.32 10.22 -4.55
N VAL A 10 9.50 9.79 -5.04
CA VAL A 10 10.07 8.48 -4.77
C VAL A 10 10.65 8.37 -3.35
N PHE A 11 11.14 9.48 -2.77
CA PHE A 11 11.87 9.46 -1.49
C PHE A 11 11.16 10.18 -0.35
N ASN A 12 10.16 11.03 -0.63
CA ASN A 12 9.32 11.66 0.41
C ASN A 12 8.00 10.90 0.60
N ILE A 13 8.11 9.62 0.93
CA ILE A 13 6.97 8.79 1.28
C ILE A 13 6.66 8.99 2.77
N ASN A 14 5.42 9.39 3.07
CA ASN A 14 4.98 9.57 4.46
C ASN A 14 5.04 8.21 5.20
N LYS A 15 5.35 8.20 6.51
CA LYS A 15 5.41 7.00 7.36
C LYS A 15 4.20 6.07 7.19
N TYR A 16 3.04 6.66 6.94
CA TYR A 16 1.80 5.93 6.68
C TYR A 16 1.71 5.32 5.29
N GLN A 17 2.17 6.04 4.26
CA GLN A 17 2.27 5.52 2.90
C GLN A 17 3.27 4.37 2.84
N THR A 18 4.41 4.45 3.53
CA THR A 18 5.38 3.35 3.62
C THR A 18 4.75 2.08 4.21
N ARG A 19 3.83 2.22 5.17
CA ARG A 19 3.15 1.09 5.82
C ARG A 19 2.17 0.35 4.90
N VAL A 20 1.68 1.02 3.87
CA VAL A 20 0.73 0.44 2.89
C VAL A 20 1.45 0.03 1.60
N ILE A 21 2.30 0.91 1.09
CA ILE A 21 2.96 0.74 -0.21
C ILE A 21 4.07 -0.31 -0.14
N TYR A 22 4.87 -0.34 0.93
CA TYR A 22 6.04 -1.23 0.99
C TYR A 22 5.68 -2.73 0.99
N PRO A 23 4.68 -3.21 1.75
CA PRO A 23 4.26 -4.61 1.68
C PRO A 23 3.75 -5.03 0.30
N VAL A 24 3.04 -4.12 -0.39
CA VAL A 24 2.52 -4.35 -1.75
C VAL A 24 3.66 -4.37 -2.77
N LEU A 25 4.62 -3.44 -2.67
CA LEU A 25 5.77 -3.39 -3.57
C LEU A 25 6.67 -4.61 -3.41
N VAL A 26 7.00 -4.99 -2.17
CA VAL A 26 7.85 -6.15 -1.87
C VAL A 26 7.20 -7.43 -2.39
N SER A 27 5.91 -7.60 -2.18
CA SER A 27 5.20 -8.79 -2.67
C SER A 27 5.09 -8.85 -4.19
N CYS A 28 4.84 -7.73 -4.86
CA CYS A 28 4.89 -7.67 -6.32
C CYS A 28 6.27 -8.04 -6.86
N ILE A 29 7.35 -7.54 -6.25
CA ILE A 29 8.72 -7.90 -6.67
C ILE A 29 8.95 -9.40 -6.49
N ILE A 30 8.57 -9.97 -5.34
CA ILE A 30 8.69 -11.42 -5.08
C ILE A 30 7.90 -12.22 -6.12
N ALA A 31 6.64 -11.84 -6.38
CA ALA A 31 5.79 -12.51 -7.36
C ALA A 31 6.41 -12.44 -8.77
N CYS A 32 6.93 -11.28 -9.18
CA CYS A 32 7.62 -11.12 -10.47
C CYS A 32 8.87 -11.98 -10.57
N CYS A 33 9.74 -12.00 -9.54
CA CYS A 33 10.93 -12.83 -9.53
C CYS A 33 10.58 -14.32 -9.66
N LEU A 34 9.58 -14.78 -8.91
CA LEU A 34 9.14 -16.17 -8.97
C LEU A 34 8.50 -16.52 -10.31
N ALA A 35 7.69 -15.63 -10.90
CA ALA A 35 7.12 -15.81 -12.23
C ALA A 35 8.22 -15.92 -13.31
N VAL A 36 9.25 -15.08 -13.23
CA VAL A 36 10.41 -15.13 -14.13
C VAL A 36 11.15 -16.46 -13.98
N ILE A 37 11.37 -16.94 -12.75
CA ILE A 37 12.02 -18.26 -12.52
C ILE A 37 11.18 -19.39 -13.13
N CYS A 38 9.84 -19.36 -12.95
CA CYS A 38 8.94 -20.36 -13.52
C CYS A 38 8.96 -20.33 -15.06
N LEU A 39 8.95 -19.15 -15.67
CA LEU A 39 9.01 -18.97 -17.13
C LEU A 39 10.37 -19.39 -17.70
N ALA A 40 11.47 -18.98 -17.06
CA ALA A 40 12.82 -19.36 -17.47
C ALA A 40 13.00 -20.88 -17.46
N TYR A 41 12.41 -21.55 -16.47
CA TYR A 41 12.38 -23.00 -16.39
C TYR A 41 11.52 -23.64 -17.51
N PHE A 42 10.34 -23.08 -17.79
CA PHE A 42 9.44 -23.61 -18.83
C PHE A 42 10.01 -23.48 -20.24
N TYR A 43 10.74 -22.38 -20.50
CA TYR A 43 11.35 -22.09 -21.80
C TYR A 43 12.74 -22.74 -21.98
N TYR A 44 13.24 -23.45 -20.97
CA TYR A 44 14.56 -24.05 -21.00
C TYR A 44 14.59 -25.23 -22.00
N PRO A 45 15.40 -25.17 -23.06
CA PRO A 45 15.41 -26.19 -24.10
C PRO A 45 15.92 -27.53 -23.59
N ALA A 46 15.32 -28.62 -24.07
CA ALA A 46 15.62 -29.99 -23.63
C ALA A 46 17.09 -30.38 -23.86
N ASP A 47 17.78 -29.75 -24.82
CA ASP A 47 19.16 -30.08 -25.18
C ASP A 47 20.20 -29.66 -24.12
N LEU A 48 19.92 -28.62 -23.32
CA LEU A 48 20.81 -28.22 -22.20
C LEU A 48 20.67 -29.10 -20.96
N LYS A 49 19.59 -29.89 -20.84
CA LYS A 49 19.40 -30.85 -19.72
C LYS A 49 20.47 -31.94 -19.70
N ILE A 50 21.12 -32.21 -20.84
CA ILE A 50 22.16 -33.24 -20.98
C ILE A 50 23.49 -32.77 -20.38
N VAL A 51 23.76 -31.46 -20.37
CA VAL A 51 25.03 -30.87 -19.89
C VAL A 51 24.98 -30.58 -18.39
N LEU A 52 23.80 -30.27 -17.87
CA LEU A 52 23.56 -29.98 -16.46
C LEU A 52 22.75 -31.15 -15.86
N ASP A 53 23.43 -32.17 -15.33
CA ASP A 53 22.86 -33.39 -14.70
C ASP A 53 22.16 -33.07 -13.34
N LEU A 54 21.37 -32.01 -13.33
CA LEU A 54 20.49 -31.63 -12.24
C LEU A 54 19.17 -32.37 -12.43
N LYS A 55 18.73 -33.11 -11.41
CA LYS A 55 17.39 -33.70 -11.29
C LYS A 55 16.30 -32.63 -11.22
N LEU A 56 16.10 -31.94 -12.33
CA LEU A 56 15.20 -30.81 -12.49
C LEU A 56 13.74 -31.25 -12.65
N ASP A 57 13.47 -32.54 -12.83
CA ASP A 57 12.11 -33.06 -12.99
C ASP A 57 11.31 -32.98 -11.68
N ASP A 58 11.97 -33.08 -10.53
CA ASP A 58 11.33 -32.85 -9.23
C ASP A 58 10.83 -31.40 -9.12
N LEU A 59 11.55 -30.43 -9.69
CA LEU A 59 11.16 -29.01 -9.65
C LEU A 59 9.86 -28.75 -10.43
N LYS A 60 9.60 -29.48 -11.53
CA LYS A 60 8.34 -29.34 -12.30
C LYS A 60 7.13 -29.62 -11.47
N PHE A 61 7.23 -30.60 -10.57
CA PHE A 61 6.14 -30.98 -9.69
C PHE A 61 5.80 -29.86 -8.69
N TYR A 62 6.80 -29.08 -8.26
CA TYR A 62 6.62 -27.98 -7.31
C TYR A 62 6.15 -26.66 -7.93
N ILE A 63 6.36 -26.43 -9.23
CA ILE A 63 5.99 -25.17 -9.91
C ILE A 63 4.49 -24.81 -9.72
N PRO A 64 3.52 -25.72 -9.93
CA PRO A 64 2.10 -25.41 -9.71
C PRO A 64 1.79 -25.00 -8.26
N TRP A 65 2.41 -25.66 -7.28
CA TRP A 65 2.25 -25.32 -5.86
C TRP A 65 2.84 -23.94 -5.53
N LEU A 66 3.95 -23.60 -6.16
CA LEU A 66 4.61 -22.31 -6.01
C LEU A 66 3.73 -21.19 -6.58
N LEU A 67 3.17 -21.39 -7.78
CA LEU A 67 2.21 -20.45 -8.40
C LEU A 67 0.93 -20.30 -7.57
N LEU A 68 0.38 -21.38 -7.03
CA LEU A 68 -0.77 -21.34 -6.13
C LEU A 68 -0.47 -20.50 -4.88
N THR A 69 0.72 -20.67 -4.30
CA THR A 69 1.17 -19.93 -3.11
C THR A 69 1.28 -18.43 -3.41
N ILE A 70 1.84 -18.05 -4.57
CA ILE A 70 1.90 -16.65 -5.00
C ILE A 70 0.50 -16.06 -5.14
N CYS A 71 -0.43 -16.81 -5.75
CA CYS A 71 -1.82 -16.37 -5.91
C CYS A 71 -2.49 -16.10 -4.55
N LEU A 72 -2.32 -17.00 -3.58
CA LEU A 72 -2.84 -16.82 -2.22
C LEU A 72 -2.23 -15.61 -1.52
N ILE A 73 -0.92 -15.41 -1.65
CA ILE A 73 -0.22 -14.23 -1.10
C ILE A 73 -0.82 -12.95 -1.71
N MET A 74 -0.99 -12.90 -3.03
CA MET A 74 -1.58 -11.74 -3.73
C MET A 74 -3.00 -11.44 -3.26
N VAL A 75 -3.86 -12.45 -3.13
CA VAL A 75 -5.22 -12.29 -2.59
C VAL A 75 -5.19 -11.73 -1.17
N PHE A 76 -4.30 -12.25 -0.32
CA PHE A 76 -4.15 -11.77 1.05
C PHE A 76 -3.71 -10.31 1.11
N ILE A 77 -2.76 -9.89 0.26
CA ILE A 77 -2.29 -8.51 0.19
C ILE A 77 -3.38 -7.58 -0.32
N THR A 78 -4.12 -7.98 -1.36
CA THR A 78 -5.26 -7.20 -1.86
C THR A 78 -6.31 -7.02 -0.76
N PHE A 79 -6.65 -8.08 -0.03
CA PHE A 79 -7.59 -8.00 1.08
C PHE A 79 -7.10 -7.05 2.19
N ARG A 80 -5.83 -7.15 2.58
CA ARG A 80 -5.21 -6.26 3.58
C ARG A 80 -5.19 -4.80 3.11
N THR A 81 -4.90 -4.57 1.84
CA THR A 81 -4.86 -3.23 1.25
C THR A 81 -6.25 -2.63 1.23
N TYR A 82 -7.26 -3.40 0.81
CA TYR A 82 -8.66 -3.01 0.82
C TYR A 82 -9.13 -2.66 2.24
N TYR A 83 -8.81 -3.50 3.22
CA TYR A 83 -9.12 -3.25 4.62
C TYR A 83 -8.50 -1.95 5.14
N ILE A 84 -7.21 -1.71 4.84
CA ILE A 84 -6.54 -0.48 5.26
C ILE A 84 -7.16 0.74 4.56
N SER A 85 -7.40 0.68 3.25
CA SER A 85 -8.04 1.77 2.49
C SER A 85 -9.40 2.14 3.06
N ASN A 86 -10.26 1.16 3.37
CA ASN A 86 -11.55 1.41 4.00
C ASN A 86 -11.41 2.03 5.40
N LYS A 87 -10.42 1.58 6.18
CA LYS A 87 -10.11 2.16 7.48
C LYS A 87 -9.66 3.63 7.38
N LEU A 88 -9.12 4.08 6.25
CA LEU A 88 -8.69 5.47 6.03
C LEU A 88 -9.78 6.35 5.45
N LEU A 89 -10.58 5.83 4.51
CA LEU A 89 -11.66 6.55 3.85
C LEU A 89 -12.72 7.03 4.82
N GLY A 90 -13.11 6.21 5.80
CA GLY A 90 -14.11 6.57 6.81
C GLY A 90 -13.73 7.82 7.61
N PRO A 91 -12.59 7.80 8.32
CA PRO A 91 -12.02 8.98 8.98
C PRO A 91 -11.91 10.20 8.07
N PHE A 92 -11.40 10.02 6.85
CA PHE A 92 -11.19 11.12 5.91
C PHE A 92 -12.49 11.84 5.55
N VAL A 93 -13.53 11.09 5.13
CA VAL A 93 -14.85 11.67 4.78
C VAL A 93 -15.48 12.35 5.99
N ARG A 94 -15.32 11.76 7.19
CA ARG A 94 -15.84 12.36 8.42
C ARG A 94 -15.17 13.69 8.74
N ILE A 95 -13.84 13.73 8.68
CA ILE A 95 -13.06 14.94 8.97
C ILE A 95 -13.39 16.05 7.98
N MET A 96 -13.54 15.72 6.68
CA MET A 96 -13.98 16.67 5.67
C MET A 96 -15.34 17.27 6.01
N ARG A 97 -16.34 16.44 6.32
CA ARG A 97 -17.67 16.92 6.68
C ARG A 97 -17.66 17.79 7.94
N GLU A 98 -16.93 17.37 8.98
CA GLU A 98 -16.83 18.16 10.21
C GLU A 98 -16.08 19.50 9.98
N LEU A 99 -15.11 19.54 9.06
CA LEU A 99 -14.42 20.76 8.66
C LEU A 99 -15.36 21.69 7.87
N ASP A 100 -16.15 21.16 6.94
CA ASP A 100 -17.15 21.92 6.19
C ASP A 100 -18.20 22.54 7.14
N ASP A 101 -18.67 21.78 8.14
CA ASP A 101 -19.58 22.28 9.17
C ASP A 101 -18.97 23.45 9.97
N VAL A 102 -17.66 23.45 10.20
CA VAL A 102 -16.95 24.54 10.89
C VAL A 102 -16.80 25.75 9.99
N ILE A 103 -16.47 25.55 8.70
CA ILE A 103 -16.34 26.63 7.72
C ILE A 103 -17.70 27.33 7.49
N GLU A 104 -18.78 26.57 7.45
CA GLU A 104 -20.15 27.09 7.32
C GLU A 104 -20.69 27.72 8.63
N GLY A 105 -19.91 27.73 9.71
CA GLY A 105 -20.30 28.29 11.00
C GLY A 105 -21.37 27.47 11.75
N LYS A 106 -21.73 26.29 11.25
CA LYS A 106 -22.70 25.37 11.87
C LYS A 106 -22.16 24.73 13.15
N ARG A 107 -20.83 24.66 13.32
CA ARG A 107 -20.15 24.22 14.55
C ARG A 107 -18.92 25.08 14.86
N LYS A 108 -18.76 25.47 16.13
CA LYS A 108 -17.49 26.05 16.66
C LYS A 108 -16.65 25.05 17.47
N ASN A 109 -17.06 23.79 17.53
CA ASN A 109 -16.38 22.79 18.35
C ASN A 109 -15.11 22.27 17.68
N LEU A 110 -14.10 21.97 18.50
CA LEU A 110 -12.86 21.36 18.04
C LEU A 110 -13.12 19.96 17.48
N LEU A 111 -12.38 19.61 16.43
CA LEU A 111 -12.39 18.29 15.82
C LEU A 111 -11.69 17.30 16.77
N GLY A 112 -12.42 16.28 17.22
CA GLY A 112 -11.89 15.25 18.10
C GLY A 112 -11.21 14.12 17.33
N VAL A 113 -10.10 13.61 17.87
CA VAL A 113 -9.47 12.37 17.38
C VAL A 113 -10.26 11.19 17.91
N ARG A 114 -10.78 10.33 17.04
CA ARG A 114 -11.48 9.08 17.39
C ARG A 114 -10.61 7.87 17.05
N LYS A 115 -11.03 6.70 17.55
CA LYS A 115 -10.45 5.39 17.16
C LYS A 115 -10.51 5.25 15.64
N GLY A 116 -9.35 5.17 14.99
CA GLY A 116 -9.22 5.10 13.53
C GLY A 116 -8.65 6.36 12.87
N ASP A 117 -8.65 7.50 13.57
CA ASP A 117 -8.13 8.78 13.03
C ASP A 117 -6.67 9.04 13.41
N GLU A 118 -5.98 8.05 13.98
CA GLU A 118 -4.58 8.17 14.47
C GLU A 118 -3.65 8.74 13.38
N MET A 119 -3.91 8.40 12.10
CA MET A 119 -3.15 8.95 10.98
C MET A 119 -3.36 10.46 10.75
N PHE A 120 -4.52 10.97 11.15
CA PHE A 120 -4.94 12.36 10.95
C PHE A 120 -4.74 13.22 12.19
N GLU A 121 -4.31 12.65 13.32
CA GLU A 121 -4.19 13.35 14.60
C GLU A 121 -3.37 14.65 14.49
N GLU A 122 -2.23 14.63 13.80
CA GLU A 122 -1.38 15.81 13.66
C GLU A 122 -2.06 16.91 12.82
N ILE A 123 -2.77 16.51 11.77
CA ILE A 123 -3.52 17.44 10.92
C ILE A 123 -4.70 18.02 11.71
N LEU A 124 -5.43 17.19 12.45
CA LEU A 124 -6.53 17.62 13.31
C LEU A 124 -6.07 18.62 14.38
N LYS A 125 -4.90 18.39 15.00
CA LYS A 125 -4.30 19.36 15.94
C LYS A 125 -4.02 20.71 15.28
N ARG A 126 -3.47 20.72 14.06
CA ARG A 126 -3.20 21.95 13.30
C ARG A 126 -4.50 22.65 12.92
N ILE A 127 -5.50 21.92 12.43
CA ILE A 127 -6.82 22.48 12.11
C ILE A 127 -7.45 23.10 13.37
N ASN A 128 -7.46 22.40 14.50
CA ASN A 128 -7.97 22.92 15.77
C ASN A 128 -7.26 24.19 16.22
N SER A 129 -5.95 24.30 15.98
CA SER A 129 -5.20 25.52 16.28
C SER A 129 -5.63 26.70 15.42
N LEU A 130 -6.07 26.46 14.17
CA LEU A 130 -6.62 27.48 13.29
C LEU A 130 -8.03 27.87 13.75
N ILE A 131 -8.89 26.90 14.06
CA ILE A 131 -10.26 27.15 14.55
C ILE A 131 -10.24 28.05 15.78
N LYS A 132 -9.30 27.83 16.72
CA LYS A 132 -9.15 28.68 17.92
C LYS A 132 -8.74 30.12 17.63
N LYS A 133 -8.14 30.38 16.46
CA LYS A 133 -7.68 31.70 16.03
C LYS A 133 -8.72 32.43 15.17
N LEU A 134 -9.78 31.75 14.73
CA LEU A 134 -10.90 32.44 14.09
C LEU A 134 -11.71 33.21 15.15
N PRO A 135 -12.08 34.47 14.87
CA PRO A 135 -12.87 35.32 15.77
C PRO A 135 -14.32 34.82 15.99
#